data_AF-A0A101GY35-F1
#
_entry.id   AF-A0A101GY35-F1
#
_cell.length_a   1.000
_cell.length_b   1.000
_cell.length_c   1.000
_cell.angle_alpha   90.00
_cell.angle_beta   90.00
_cell.angle_gamma   90.00
#
_symmetry.space_group_name_H-M   'P 1'
#
loop_
_entity.id
_entity.type
_entity.pdbx_description
1 polymer ?
#
loop_
_entity_poly.entity_id
_entity_poly.type
_entity_poly.pdbx_seq_one_letter_code
_entity_poly.pdbx_strand_id
1 'polypeptide(L)'
;MIDFNFVKRGILDFFDKYDERKIRFFGIGEPTVAFPLMKKIREWVHETTDGDCWFELQTNGYFSPSVADWIGKNIDMVWISCDGPPDIQNFYRPTKHGTQSAEIVEKNIRFLASQNLTLGCRATIGAKNIDRQPEMIDYFSGLGVKVIMSDPMFAAVKKEGEETNTLEEINLINYADNFLVARKVAKVRVFSTEVSLQLISTNKQSISAELVFRILISQPMDM
;
A
#
# COMPACT_ATOMS: atom_id res chain seq x y z
N MET A 1 18.34 -7.98 -8.95
CA MET A 1 17.29 -8.72 -8.21
C MET A 1 17.93 -9.26 -6.95
N ILE A 2 17.24 -9.24 -5.80
CA ILE A 2 17.81 -9.75 -4.54
C ILE A 2 18.06 -11.27 -4.65
N ASP A 3 19.14 -11.75 -4.05
CA ASP A 3 19.49 -13.17 -4.08
C ASP A 3 18.60 -13.98 -3.12
N PHE A 4 18.20 -15.18 -3.54
CA PHE A 4 17.32 -16.04 -2.73
C PHE A 4 18.00 -16.50 -1.45
N ASN A 5 19.28 -16.89 -1.47
CA ASN A 5 19.98 -17.37 -0.27
C ASN A 5 20.19 -16.23 0.74
N PHE A 6 20.42 -15.01 0.25
CA PHE A 6 20.43 -13.82 1.10
C PHE A 6 19.06 -13.62 1.80
N VAL A 7 17.96 -13.70 1.06
CA VAL A 7 16.60 -13.61 1.63
C VAL A 7 16.34 -14.71 2.66
N LYS A 8 16.70 -15.97 2.37
CA LYS A 8 16.55 -17.07 3.32
C LYS A 8 17.26 -16.78 4.63
N ARG A 9 18.51 -16.31 4.58
CA ARG A 9 19.29 -15.97 5.77
C ARG A 9 18.65 -14.84 6.57
N GLY A 10 18.13 -13.81 5.89
CA GLY A 10 17.41 -12.73 6.56
C GLY A 10 16.14 -13.21 7.27
N ILE A 11 15.37 -14.09 6.64
CA ILE A 11 14.14 -14.66 7.23
C ILE A 11 14.47 -15.55 8.43
N LEU A 12 15.48 -16.43 8.32
CA LEU A 12 15.90 -17.28 9.44
C LEU A 12 16.41 -16.45 10.63
N ASP A 13 17.22 -15.43 10.37
CA ASP A 13 17.72 -14.51 11.42
C ASP A 13 16.57 -13.75 12.09
N PHE A 14 15.53 -13.36 11.34
CA PHE A 14 14.34 -12.74 11.90
C PHE A 14 13.52 -13.73 12.74
N PHE A 15 13.27 -14.94 12.23
CA PHE A 15 12.47 -15.95 12.94
C PHE A 15 13.15 -16.50 14.19
N ASP A 16 14.48 -16.50 14.24
CA ASP A 16 15.27 -16.86 15.43
C ASP A 16 15.15 -15.81 16.55
N LYS A 17 15.02 -14.53 16.19
CA LYS A 17 15.03 -13.40 17.14
C LYS A 17 13.67 -12.98 17.66
N TYR A 18 12.61 -13.26 16.91
CA TYR A 18 11.27 -12.78 17.19
C TYR A 18 10.28 -13.93 17.08
N ASP A 19 9.20 -13.90 17.86
CA ASP A 19 8.12 -14.90 17.75
C ASP A 19 7.20 -14.62 16.54
N GLU A 20 7.23 -13.39 16.00
CA GLU A 20 6.39 -13.03 14.86
C GLU A 20 6.79 -13.77 13.58
N ARG A 21 5.78 -14.29 12.87
CA ARG A 21 5.92 -14.92 11.54
C ARG A 21 5.20 -14.09 10.50
N LYS A 22 5.80 -12.95 10.14
CA LYS A 22 5.23 -12.00 9.17
C LYS A 22 6.27 -11.62 8.14
N ILE A 23 5.90 -11.69 6.87
CA ILE A 23 6.76 -11.30 5.76
C ILE A 23 6.01 -10.31 4.87
N ARG A 24 6.63 -9.17 4.61
CA ARG A 24 6.11 -8.17 3.69
C ARG A 24 6.99 -8.09 2.43
N PHE A 25 6.37 -8.24 1.27
CA PHE A 25 6.98 -7.91 -0.02
C PHE A 25 6.76 -6.42 -0.32
N PHE A 26 7.83 -5.62 -0.25
CA PHE A 26 7.80 -4.18 -0.54
C PHE A 26 9.15 -3.68 -1.06
N GLY A 27 9.19 -2.47 -1.62
CA GLY A 27 10.42 -1.80 -2.02
C GLY A 27 10.16 -0.48 -2.74
N ILE A 28 11.23 0.19 -3.18
CA ILE A 28 11.15 1.40 -4.03
C ILE A 28 10.54 1.04 -5.41
N GLY A 29 10.80 -0.17 -5.90
CA GLY A 29 10.24 -0.69 -7.15
C GLY A 29 9.05 -1.63 -6.91
N GLU A 30 8.53 -2.20 -8.01
CA GLU A 30 7.39 -3.09 -7.99
C GLU A 30 7.79 -4.55 -7.68
N PRO A 31 7.37 -5.15 -6.54
CA PRO A 31 7.75 -6.51 -6.18
C PRO A 31 7.32 -7.56 -7.21
N THR A 32 6.18 -7.36 -7.88
CA THR A 32 5.65 -8.29 -8.89
C THR A 32 6.52 -8.36 -10.17
N VAL A 33 7.50 -7.47 -10.36
CA VAL A 33 8.51 -7.63 -11.43
C VAL A 33 9.39 -8.86 -11.18
N ALA A 34 9.65 -9.19 -9.92
CA ALA A 34 10.40 -10.39 -9.52
C ALA A 34 9.46 -11.56 -9.16
N PHE A 35 8.31 -11.68 -9.85
CA PHE A 35 7.26 -12.64 -9.51
C PHE A 35 7.74 -14.09 -9.29
N PRO A 36 8.63 -14.68 -10.12
CA PRO A 36 9.12 -16.04 -9.87
C PRO A 36 9.87 -16.18 -8.53
N LEU A 37 10.65 -15.16 -8.15
CA LEU A 37 11.36 -15.14 -6.88
C LEU A 37 10.39 -14.96 -5.71
N MET A 38 9.38 -14.09 -5.85
CA MET A 38 8.34 -13.90 -4.83
C MET A 38 7.60 -15.22 -4.54
N LYS A 39 7.20 -15.96 -5.58
CA LYS A 39 6.59 -17.29 -5.43
C LYS A 39 7.52 -18.25 -4.68
N LYS A 40 8.78 -18.32 -5.11
CA LYS A 40 9.79 -19.19 -4.51
C LYS A 40 10.01 -18.88 -3.02
N ILE A 41 10.02 -17.60 -2.63
CA ILE A 41 10.13 -17.19 -1.22
C ILE A 41 8.89 -17.62 -0.45
N ARG A 42 7.69 -17.31 -0.95
CA ARG A 42 6.43 -17.67 -0.28
C ARG A 42 6.32 -19.18 -0.08
N GLU A 43 6.58 -19.97 -1.13
CA GLU A 43 6.55 -21.44 -1.08
C GLU A 43 7.53 -21.98 -0.04
N TRP A 44 8.80 -21.55 -0.09
CA TRP A 44 9.80 -22.01 0.88
C TRP A 44 9.46 -21.65 2.33
N VAL A 45 8.96 -20.44 2.58
CA VAL A 45 8.56 -20.03 3.94
C VAL A 45 7.37 -20.85 4.40
N HIS A 46 6.35 -21.01 3.56
CA HIS A 46 5.16 -21.80 3.87
C HIS A 46 5.53 -23.24 4.26
N GLU A 47 6.47 -23.88 3.56
CA GLU A 47 7.00 -25.19 3.92
C GLU A 47 7.81 -25.18 5.22
N THR A 48 8.58 -24.12 5.47
CA THR A 48 9.46 -24.02 6.66
C THR A 48 8.69 -23.73 7.95
N THR A 49 7.51 -23.11 7.83
CA THR A 49 6.67 -22.73 8.98
C THR A 49 5.41 -23.59 9.09
N ASP A 50 5.27 -24.67 8.33
CA ASP A 50 4.04 -25.48 8.25
C ASP A 50 2.78 -24.63 8.00
N GLY A 51 2.91 -23.58 7.19
CA GLY A 51 1.86 -22.62 6.87
C GLY A 51 1.66 -21.51 7.91
N ASP A 52 2.35 -21.54 9.05
CA ASP A 52 2.27 -20.51 10.10
C ASP A 52 3.13 -19.28 9.77
N CYS A 53 2.79 -18.59 8.70
CA CYS A 53 3.38 -17.30 8.35
C CYS A 53 2.37 -16.44 7.60
N TRP A 54 2.23 -15.20 8.04
CA TRP A 54 1.36 -14.21 7.41
C TRP A 54 2.13 -13.37 6.39
N PHE A 55 1.55 -13.19 5.21
CA PHE A 55 2.16 -12.51 4.08
C PHE A 55 1.43 -11.23 3.70
N GLU A 56 2.22 -10.18 3.51
CA GLU A 56 1.75 -8.88 3.02
C GLU A 56 2.43 -8.50 1.71
N LEU A 57 1.69 -7.88 0.80
CA LEU A 57 2.21 -7.33 -0.44
C LEU A 57 1.85 -5.85 -0.58
N GLN A 58 2.85 -5.02 -0.85
CA GLN A 58 2.63 -3.66 -1.36
C GLN A 58 2.98 -3.60 -2.84
N THR A 59 2.03 -3.19 -3.68
CA THR A 59 2.13 -3.24 -5.15
C THR A 59 1.43 -2.05 -5.79
N ASN A 60 1.81 -1.71 -7.01
CA ASN A 60 1.12 -0.72 -7.84
C ASN A 60 -0.21 -1.24 -8.45
N GLY A 61 -0.52 -2.53 -8.31
CA GLY A 61 -1.77 -3.11 -8.81
C GLY A 61 -1.82 -3.34 -10.33
N TYR A 62 -0.75 -3.01 -11.06
CA TYR A 62 -0.67 -3.09 -12.52
C TYR A 62 0.00 -4.41 -12.94
N PHE A 63 -0.77 -5.49 -12.97
CA PHE A 63 -0.29 -6.83 -13.34
C PHE A 63 -1.36 -7.66 -14.05
N SER A 64 -0.96 -8.81 -14.60
CA SER A 64 -1.84 -9.72 -15.33
C SER A 64 -2.85 -10.42 -14.41
N PRO A 65 -3.97 -10.93 -14.96
CA PRO A 65 -4.92 -11.75 -14.19
C PRO A 65 -4.30 -12.97 -13.52
N SER A 66 -3.27 -13.59 -14.12
CA SER A 66 -2.55 -14.73 -13.53
C SER A 66 -1.75 -14.35 -12.28
N VAL A 67 -1.20 -13.13 -12.23
CA VAL A 67 -0.54 -12.60 -11.03
C VAL A 67 -1.58 -12.28 -9.96
N ALA A 68 -2.71 -11.68 -10.36
CA ALA A 68 -3.83 -11.39 -9.46
C ALA A 68 -4.35 -12.66 -8.78
N ASP A 69 -4.61 -13.73 -9.56
CA ASP A 69 -5.07 -15.03 -9.06
C ASP A 69 -4.10 -15.66 -8.06
N TRP A 70 -2.79 -15.61 -8.35
CA TRP A 70 -1.79 -16.13 -7.42
C TRP A 70 -1.77 -15.31 -6.11
N ILE A 71 -1.82 -13.98 -6.20
CA ILE A 71 -1.87 -13.11 -5.02
C ILE A 71 -3.10 -13.45 -4.17
N GLY A 72 -4.26 -13.57 -4.81
CA GLY A 72 -5.54 -13.92 -4.16
C GLY A 72 -5.52 -15.20 -3.33
N LYS A 73 -4.64 -16.15 -3.70
CA LYS A 73 -4.51 -17.47 -3.05
C LYS A 73 -3.38 -17.56 -2.03
N ASN A 74 -2.40 -16.65 -2.09
CA ASN A 74 -1.12 -16.83 -1.42
C ASN A 74 -0.72 -15.69 -0.48
N ILE A 75 -1.45 -14.56 -0.51
CA ILE A 75 -1.15 -13.35 0.26
C ILE A 75 -2.35 -13.00 1.13
N ASP A 76 -2.10 -12.77 2.42
CA ASP A 76 -3.14 -12.48 3.40
C ASP A 76 -3.58 -11.01 3.38
N MET A 77 -2.67 -10.10 3.04
CA MET A 77 -2.96 -8.67 2.93
C MET A 77 -2.27 -7.99 1.76
N VAL A 78 -3.03 -7.20 1.01
CA VAL A 78 -2.53 -6.48 -0.16
C VAL A 78 -2.81 -4.99 0.00
N TRP A 79 -1.76 -4.19 -0.16
CA TRP A 79 -1.85 -2.74 -0.35
C TRP A 79 -1.63 -2.40 -1.82
N ILE A 80 -2.70 -1.96 -2.49
CA ILE A 80 -2.60 -1.42 -3.84
C ILE A 80 -2.36 0.08 -3.75
N SER A 81 -1.31 0.54 -4.42
CA SER A 81 -1.05 1.96 -4.56
C SER A 81 -1.97 2.55 -5.63
N CYS A 82 -3.06 3.18 -5.20
CA CYS A 82 -4.08 3.79 -6.05
C CYS A 82 -4.48 5.15 -5.47
N ASP A 83 -4.34 6.20 -6.27
CA ASP A 83 -4.44 7.59 -5.80
C ASP A 83 -5.86 8.17 -5.90
N GLY A 84 -6.83 7.39 -6.39
CA GLY A 84 -8.23 7.77 -6.50
C GLY A 84 -8.88 7.35 -7.83
N PRO A 85 -9.95 8.06 -8.26
CA PRO A 85 -10.64 7.82 -9.52
C PRO A 85 -9.72 7.89 -10.75
N PRO A 86 -10.15 7.35 -11.91
CA PRO A 86 -9.32 7.22 -13.11
C PRO A 86 -8.56 8.48 -13.53
N ASP A 87 -9.17 9.65 -13.42
CA ASP A 87 -8.52 10.92 -13.79
C ASP A 87 -7.33 11.26 -12.88
N ILE A 88 -7.40 10.92 -11.59
CA ILE A 88 -6.32 11.10 -10.62
C ILE A 88 -5.27 10.00 -10.78
N GLN A 89 -5.69 8.74 -10.82
CA GLN A 89 -4.80 7.59 -10.95
C GLN A 89 -3.97 7.69 -12.24
N ASN A 90 -4.58 8.03 -13.36
CA ASN A 90 -3.87 8.16 -14.64
C ASN A 90 -2.94 9.37 -14.67
N PHE A 91 -3.21 10.42 -13.88
CA PHE A 91 -2.35 11.58 -13.79
C PHE A 91 -1.08 11.30 -12.97
N TYR A 92 -1.23 10.76 -11.74
CA TYR A 92 -0.09 10.53 -10.85
C TYR A 92 0.65 9.23 -11.13
N ARG A 93 -0.03 8.23 -11.71
CA ARG A 93 0.52 6.89 -11.93
C ARG A 93 0.34 6.42 -13.38
N PRO A 94 0.86 7.15 -14.38
CA PRO A 94 0.88 6.64 -15.74
C PRO A 94 1.77 5.40 -15.82
N THR A 95 1.57 4.57 -16.84
CA THR A 95 2.49 3.46 -17.12
C THR A 95 3.86 3.99 -17.54
N LYS A 96 4.85 3.11 -17.63
CA LYS A 96 6.19 3.44 -18.20
C LYS A 96 6.10 4.08 -19.60
N HIS A 97 5.03 3.82 -20.34
CA HIS A 97 4.80 4.37 -21.68
C HIS A 97 3.91 5.61 -21.69
N GLY A 98 3.59 6.19 -20.52
CA GLY A 98 2.70 7.35 -20.41
C GLY A 98 1.22 7.03 -20.60
N THR A 99 0.85 5.75 -20.68
CA THR A 99 -0.56 5.34 -20.87
C THR A 99 -1.31 5.30 -19.54
N GLN A 100 -2.64 5.21 -19.63
CA GLN A 100 -3.53 5.08 -18.48
C GLN A 100 -3.29 3.75 -17.74
N SER A 101 -3.26 3.78 -16.41
CA SER A 101 -3.10 2.60 -15.54
C SER A 101 -4.40 2.19 -14.84
N ALA A 102 -5.36 3.12 -14.71
CA ALA A 102 -6.54 2.97 -13.87
C ALA A 102 -7.39 1.73 -14.21
N GLU A 103 -7.63 1.44 -15.48
CA GLU A 103 -8.48 0.32 -15.90
C GLU A 103 -7.95 -1.03 -15.38
N ILE A 104 -6.65 -1.28 -15.55
CA ILE A 104 -6.00 -2.52 -15.09
C ILE A 104 -5.97 -2.58 -13.57
N VAL A 105 -5.66 -1.46 -12.91
CA VAL A 105 -5.60 -1.37 -11.45
C VAL A 105 -6.99 -1.61 -10.84
N GLU A 106 -8.05 -0.97 -11.34
CA GLU A 106 -9.42 -1.17 -10.88
C GLU A 106 -9.87 -2.63 -11.05
N LYS A 107 -9.57 -3.24 -12.20
CA LYS A 107 -9.90 -4.64 -12.47
C LYS A 107 -9.25 -5.57 -11.43
N ASN A 108 -7.99 -5.33 -11.11
CA ASN A 108 -7.26 -6.12 -10.11
C ASN A 108 -7.75 -5.83 -8.68
N ILE A 109 -8.08 -4.58 -8.34
CA ILE A 109 -8.70 -4.24 -7.05
C ILE A 109 -10.01 -5.02 -6.88
N ARG A 110 -10.92 -4.95 -7.85
CA ARG A 110 -12.22 -5.65 -7.76
C ARG A 110 -12.05 -7.16 -7.65
N PHE A 111 -11.11 -7.73 -8.42
CA PHE A 111 -10.79 -9.15 -8.31
C PHE A 111 -10.31 -9.50 -6.90
N LEU A 112 -9.31 -8.80 -6.37
CA LEU A 112 -8.75 -9.09 -5.05
C LEU A 112 -9.73 -8.81 -3.91
N ALA A 113 -10.62 -7.83 -4.07
CA ALA A 113 -11.68 -7.52 -3.11
C ALA A 113 -12.67 -8.68 -2.94
N SER A 114 -12.82 -9.51 -3.99
CA SER A 114 -13.64 -10.73 -3.96
C SER A 114 -12.93 -11.96 -3.37
N GLN A 115 -11.63 -11.87 -3.08
CA GLN A 115 -10.84 -12.96 -2.53
C GLN A 115 -10.86 -12.96 -1.00
N ASN A 116 -10.45 -14.08 -0.39
CA ASN A 116 -10.33 -14.22 1.06
C ASN A 116 -9.02 -13.60 1.58
N LEU A 117 -8.87 -12.28 1.42
CA LEU A 117 -7.73 -11.51 1.91
C LEU A 117 -8.16 -10.12 2.39
N THR A 118 -7.28 -9.45 3.11
CA THR A 118 -7.47 -8.04 3.45
C THR A 118 -6.94 -7.15 2.33
N LEU A 119 -7.83 -6.44 1.65
CA LEU A 119 -7.46 -5.49 0.60
C LEU A 119 -7.52 -4.06 1.09
N GLY A 120 -6.38 -3.37 1.01
CA GLY A 120 -6.26 -1.95 1.24
C GLY A 120 -5.79 -1.18 0.01
N CYS A 121 -6.23 0.07 -0.11
CA CYS A 121 -5.64 1.04 -1.02
C CYS A 121 -4.78 2.05 -0.24
N ARG A 122 -3.59 2.33 -0.77
CA ARG A 122 -2.72 3.41 -0.29
C ARG A 122 -2.69 4.51 -1.35
N ALA A 123 -3.15 5.70 -0.99
CA ALA A 123 -3.23 6.85 -1.87
C ALA A 123 -2.17 7.90 -1.49
N THR A 124 -1.39 8.34 -2.47
CA THR A 124 -0.59 9.55 -2.34
C THR A 124 -1.46 10.76 -2.66
N ILE A 125 -1.58 11.67 -1.70
CA ILE A 125 -2.38 12.87 -1.84
C ILE A 125 -1.50 14.00 -2.37
N GLY A 126 -1.77 14.41 -3.60
CA GLY A 126 -1.19 15.52 -4.35
C GLY A 126 -2.12 16.74 -4.42
N ALA A 127 -1.75 17.77 -5.18
CA ALA A 127 -2.58 18.96 -5.34
C ALA A 127 -3.93 18.68 -6.03
N LYS A 128 -4.01 17.64 -6.88
CA LYS A 128 -5.23 17.32 -7.63
C LYS A 128 -6.28 16.52 -6.87
N ASN A 129 -5.89 15.83 -5.79
CA ASN A 129 -6.80 14.98 -5.02
C ASN A 129 -6.90 15.37 -3.53
N ILE A 130 -6.22 16.42 -3.09
CA ILE A 130 -6.27 16.90 -1.69
C ILE A 130 -7.70 17.20 -1.23
N ASP A 131 -8.48 17.88 -2.06
CA ASP A 131 -9.88 18.23 -1.77
C ASP A 131 -10.88 17.11 -2.11
N ARG A 132 -10.37 16.00 -2.66
CA ARG A 132 -11.17 14.84 -3.10
C ARG A 132 -11.07 13.64 -2.16
N GLN A 133 -10.34 13.76 -1.05
CA GLN A 133 -10.27 12.69 -0.05
C GLN A 133 -11.65 12.14 0.37
N PRO A 134 -12.71 12.96 0.56
CA PRO A 134 -14.05 12.43 0.86
C PRO A 134 -14.65 11.62 -0.28
N GLU A 135 -14.53 12.09 -1.52
CA GLU A 135 -14.99 11.38 -2.73
C GLU A 135 -14.27 10.03 -2.89
N MET A 136 -12.97 10.01 -2.59
CA MET A 136 -12.14 8.81 -2.68
C MET A 136 -12.62 7.70 -1.75
N ILE A 137 -13.26 8.03 -0.61
CA ILE A 137 -13.86 7.02 0.28
C ILE A 137 -14.96 6.25 -0.44
N ASP A 138 -15.91 6.95 -1.08
CA ASP A 138 -17.00 6.32 -1.82
C ASP A 138 -16.47 5.56 -3.03
N TYR A 139 -15.48 6.12 -3.73
CA TYR A 139 -14.84 5.45 -4.86
C TYR A 139 -14.20 4.11 -4.45
N PHE A 140 -13.32 4.10 -3.44
CA PHE A 140 -12.66 2.88 -2.98
C PHE A 140 -13.64 1.87 -2.39
N SER A 141 -14.64 2.34 -1.64
CA SER A 141 -15.72 1.50 -1.14
C SER A 141 -16.48 0.81 -2.29
N GLY A 142 -16.77 1.54 -3.38
CA GLY A 142 -17.39 1.01 -4.59
C GLY A 142 -16.52 0.01 -5.38
N LEU A 143 -15.21 -0.04 -5.11
CA LEU A 143 -14.31 -1.08 -5.63
C LEU A 143 -14.25 -2.33 -4.73
N GLY A 144 -14.85 -2.29 -3.54
CA GLY A 144 -14.79 -3.36 -2.53
C GLY A 144 -13.58 -3.26 -1.59
N VAL A 145 -12.88 -2.13 -1.58
CA VAL A 145 -11.73 -1.90 -0.70
C VAL A 145 -12.20 -1.73 0.73
N LYS A 146 -11.49 -2.40 1.65
CA LYS A 146 -11.82 -2.42 3.08
C LYS A 146 -10.95 -1.51 3.92
N VAL A 147 -9.78 -1.13 3.44
CA VAL A 147 -8.84 -0.30 4.20
C VAL A 147 -8.28 0.78 3.29
N ILE A 148 -8.28 2.03 3.75
CA ILE A 148 -7.75 3.15 2.99
C ILE A 148 -6.67 3.81 3.83
N MET A 149 -5.49 3.96 3.26
CA MET A 149 -4.40 4.72 3.84
C MET A 149 -4.08 5.89 2.91
N SER A 150 -3.86 7.07 3.48
CA SER A 150 -3.49 8.25 2.71
C SER A 150 -2.25 8.91 3.31
N ASP A 151 -1.32 9.30 2.45
CA ASP A 151 -0.16 10.10 2.84
C ASP A 151 -0.08 11.32 1.93
N PRO A 152 0.20 12.52 2.45
CA PRO A 152 0.49 13.66 1.59
C PRO A 152 1.80 13.41 0.83
N MET A 153 1.87 13.92 -0.41
CA MET A 153 3.12 13.90 -1.16
C MET A 153 4.15 14.77 -0.44
N PHE A 154 5.29 14.18 -0.09
CA PHE A 154 6.42 14.88 0.50
C PHE A 154 7.44 15.24 -0.57
N ALA A 155 8.10 16.40 -0.39
CA ALA A 155 9.28 16.72 -1.16
C ALA A 155 10.38 15.68 -0.87
N ALA A 156 11.09 15.23 -1.91
CA ALA A 156 12.26 14.38 -1.73
C ALA A 156 13.29 15.10 -0.83
N VAL A 157 13.92 14.36 0.09
CA VAL A 157 15.04 14.89 0.88
C VAL A 157 16.17 15.23 -0.10
N LYS A 158 16.47 16.53 -0.22
CA LYS A 158 17.48 17.06 -1.14
C LYS A 158 18.84 16.42 -0.84
N LYS A 159 19.52 15.91 -1.86
CA LYS A 159 20.99 15.91 -1.84
C LYS A 159 21.47 17.30 -2.22
N GLU A 160 22.51 17.77 -1.55
CA GLU A 160 23.10 19.08 -1.83
C GLU A 160 23.50 19.17 -3.31
N GLY A 161 22.96 20.15 -4.05
CA GLY A 161 23.30 20.39 -5.45
C GLY A 161 22.39 19.78 -6.53
N GLU A 162 21.28 19.10 -6.19
CA GLU A 162 20.31 18.61 -7.18
C GLU A 162 19.12 19.58 -7.35
N GLU A 163 18.88 20.06 -8.58
CA GLU A 163 17.65 20.75 -8.95
C GLU A 163 16.50 19.74 -9.03
N THR A 164 15.44 19.96 -8.26
CA THR A 164 14.24 19.14 -8.37
C THR A 164 13.37 19.66 -9.50
N ASN A 165 12.93 18.77 -10.40
CA ASN A 165 11.66 19.00 -11.10
C ASN A 165 10.60 19.30 -10.04
N THR A 166 9.94 20.45 -10.15
CA THR A 166 8.97 20.98 -9.20
C THR A 166 7.95 19.92 -8.78
N LEU A 167 8.14 19.30 -7.61
CA LEU A 167 7.08 18.53 -6.98
C LEU A 167 6.04 19.52 -6.45
N GLU A 168 4.76 19.18 -6.62
CA GLU A 168 3.66 20.00 -6.15
C GLU A 168 3.81 20.23 -4.63
N GLU A 169 3.81 21.48 -4.19
CA GLU A 169 3.82 21.82 -2.77
C GLU A 169 2.40 21.64 -2.19
N ILE A 170 2.30 20.95 -1.06
CA ILE A 170 1.03 20.61 -0.44
C ILE A 170 0.87 21.33 0.88
N ASN A 171 -0.27 21.99 1.05
CA ASN A 171 -0.66 22.53 2.33
C ASN A 171 -1.15 21.40 3.26
N LEU A 172 -0.35 21.05 4.26
CA LEU A 172 -0.65 19.97 5.20
C LEU A 172 -1.88 20.24 6.07
N ILE A 173 -2.24 21.52 6.31
CA ILE A 173 -3.48 21.86 7.00
C ILE A 173 -4.68 21.55 6.10
N ASN A 174 -4.61 21.91 4.81
CA ASN A 174 -5.67 21.55 3.86
C ASN A 174 -5.82 20.03 3.72
N TYR A 175 -4.70 19.30 3.71
CA TYR A 175 -4.71 17.84 3.76
C TYR A 175 -5.46 17.33 5.01
N ALA A 176 -5.11 17.85 6.19
CA ALA A 176 -5.70 17.42 7.46
C ALA A 176 -7.20 17.74 7.54
N ASP A 177 -7.63 18.92 7.08
CA ASP A 177 -9.03 19.31 7.07
C ASP A 177 -9.86 18.36 6.19
N ASN A 178 -9.40 18.10 4.97
CA ASN A 178 -10.04 17.15 4.07
C ASN A 178 -10.01 15.72 4.58
N PHE A 179 -8.91 15.30 5.25
CA PHE A 179 -8.83 14.00 5.91
C PHE A 179 -9.89 13.85 7.00
N LEU A 180 -10.11 14.89 7.82
CA LEU A 180 -11.14 14.87 8.85
C LEU A 180 -12.55 14.77 8.26
N VAL A 181 -12.81 15.38 7.10
CA VAL A 181 -14.07 15.22 6.37
C VAL A 181 -14.20 13.79 5.84
N ALA A 182 -13.17 13.27 5.16
CA ALA A 182 -13.14 11.90 4.64
C ALA A 182 -13.37 10.86 5.75
N ARG A 183 -12.76 11.08 6.92
CA ARG A 183 -12.97 10.24 8.11
C ARG A 183 -14.43 10.21 8.57
N LYS A 184 -15.16 11.33 8.49
CA LYS A 184 -16.59 11.38 8.82
C LYS A 184 -17.41 10.59 7.80
N VAL A 185 -17.09 10.71 6.51
CA VAL A 185 -17.73 9.91 5.44
C VAL A 185 -17.49 8.42 5.65
N ALA A 186 -16.25 8.03 5.95
CA ALA A 186 -15.87 6.64 6.17
C ALA A 186 -16.65 5.98 7.32
N LYS A 187 -16.89 6.71 8.42
CA LYS A 187 -17.69 6.21 9.55
C LYS A 187 -19.15 5.89 9.16
N VAL A 188 -19.76 6.70 8.30
CA VAL A 188 -21.12 6.45 7.77
C VAL A 188 -21.15 5.16 6.93
N ARG A 189 -20.02 4.80 6.31
CA ARG A 189 -19.85 3.61 5.47
C ARG A 189 -19.31 2.38 6.25
N VAL A 190 -19.39 2.39 7.59
CA VAL A 190 -18.95 1.29 8.47
C VAL A 190 -17.43 1.02 8.42
N PHE A 191 -16.62 2.02 8.03
CA PHE A 191 -15.18 1.99 8.25
C PHE A 191 -14.84 2.43 9.68
N SER A 192 -13.87 1.76 10.29
CA SER A 192 -13.19 2.29 11.48
C SER A 192 -12.11 3.27 11.05
N THR A 193 -11.61 4.09 11.98
CA THR A 193 -10.70 5.17 11.58
C THR A 193 -9.62 5.36 12.63
N GLU A 194 -8.36 5.24 12.22
CA GLU A 194 -7.20 5.26 13.10
C GLU A 194 -6.13 6.23 12.61
N VAL A 195 -5.80 7.21 13.43
CA VAL A 195 -4.64 8.08 13.14
C VAL A 195 -3.43 7.49 13.85
N SER A 196 -2.38 7.13 13.12
CA SER A 196 -1.18 6.51 13.67
C SER A 196 0.07 7.31 13.33
N LEU A 197 0.76 7.86 14.32
CA LEU A 197 2.12 8.38 14.11
C LEU A 197 3.09 7.20 13.91
N GLN A 198 3.70 7.08 12.73
CA GLN A 198 4.84 6.16 12.54
C GLN A 198 6.14 6.96 12.60
N LEU A 199 6.87 6.78 13.71
CA LEU A 199 8.26 7.24 13.78
C LEU A 199 9.10 6.32 12.90
N ILE A 200 9.68 6.86 11.82
CA ILE A 200 10.64 6.14 11.00
C ILE A 200 12.04 6.52 11.48
N SER A 201 12.72 5.55 12.10
CA SER A 201 14.12 5.69 12.48
C SER A 201 14.99 5.56 11.22
N THR A 202 15.49 6.68 10.70
CA THR A 202 16.54 6.69 9.68
C THR A 202 17.89 6.85 10.36
N ASN A 203 18.50 5.72 10.78
CA ASN A 203 19.88 5.59 11.28
C ASN A 203 20.48 6.76 12.08
N LYS A 204 20.62 6.60 13.40
CA LYS A 204 21.46 7.32 14.42
C LYS A 204 21.65 8.86 14.38
N GLN A 205 21.20 9.60 13.36
CA GLN A 205 21.38 11.06 13.26
C GLN A 205 20.15 11.82 12.76
N SER A 206 19.07 11.14 12.33
CA SER A 206 17.80 11.81 12.08
C SER A 206 16.62 10.88 12.37
N ILE A 207 15.68 11.35 13.19
CA ILE A 207 14.37 10.71 13.35
C ILE A 207 13.44 11.47 12.40
N SER A 208 12.97 10.84 11.33
CA SER A 208 11.84 11.38 10.58
C SER A 208 10.56 10.82 11.19
N ALA A 209 9.72 11.68 11.72
CA ALA A 209 8.36 11.29 12.07
C ALA A 209 7.51 11.35 10.79
N GLU A 210 7.04 10.22 10.30
CA GLU A 210 6.02 10.20 9.25
C GLU A 210 4.65 10.15 9.92
N LEU A 211 3.85 11.20 9.69
CA LEU A 211 2.48 11.23 10.17
C LEU A 211 1.63 10.37 9.23
N VAL A 212 1.38 9.12 9.62
CA VAL A 212 0.67 8.13 8.81
C VAL A 212 -0.82 8.12 9.16
N PHE A 213 -1.67 8.54 8.24
CA PHE A 213 -3.10 8.55 8.47
C PHE A 213 -3.76 7.29 7.91
N ARG A 214 -4.47 6.54 8.75
CA ARG A 214 -5.13 5.28 8.36
C ARG A 214 -6.65 5.36 8.56
N ILE A 215 -7.38 4.75 7.65
CA ILE A 215 -8.82 4.51 7.75
C ILE A 215 -8.98 3.00 7.62
N LEU A 216 -9.22 2.32 8.75
CA LEU A 216 -9.32 0.86 8.82
C LEU A 216 -10.79 0.40 8.68
N ILE A 217 -11.06 -0.89 8.59
CA ILE A 217 -12.37 -1.43 8.97
C ILE A 217 -12.15 -2.22 10.25
N SER A 218 -12.88 -1.88 11.31
CA SER A 218 -13.19 -2.83 12.37
C SER A 218 -14.60 -3.26 12.08
N GLN A 219 -14.77 -4.47 11.53
CA GLN A 219 -16.05 -5.13 11.75
C GLN A 219 -16.18 -5.33 13.27
N PRO A 220 -17.36 -5.18 13.88
CA PRO A 220 -17.57 -5.83 15.15
C PRO A 220 -17.20 -7.31 14.95
N MET A 221 -16.30 -7.83 15.78
CA MET A 221 -16.19 -9.27 15.92
C MET A 221 -17.57 -9.75 16.36
N ASP A 222 -18.31 -10.40 15.47
CA ASP A 222 -19.41 -11.23 15.90
C ASP A 222 -18.80 -12.29 16.83
N MET A 223 -19.18 -12.23 18.11
CA MET A 223 -18.89 -13.25 19.13
C MET A 223 -19.72 -14.50 18.87
#